data_AF-A0A6A3CRE9-F1
#
_entry.id   AF-A0A6A3CRE9-F1
#
_cell.length_a   1.000
_cell.length_b   1.000
_cell.length_c   1.000
_cell.angle_alpha   90.00
_cell.angle_beta   90.00
_cell.angle_gamma   90.00
#
_symmetry.space_group_name_H-M   'P 1'
#
loop_
_entity.id
_entity.type
_entity.pdbx_description
1 polymer ?
#
loop_
_entity_poly.entity_id
_entity_poly.type
_entity_poly.pdbx_seq_one_letter_code
_entity_poly.pdbx_strand_id
1 'polypeptide(L)'
;MDTKKMLVVWIVAMFCFSLLRFVESKVAKEEVNCLSGEIPKYLGKFTSLTYLNLEANQFSGPVPPALGDLVKLETLMLSSNQLTRNLPVTFSLLRNLTDLRISDINGPSQDFPVLRNMKRLLTLVLRNLM
;
A
#
# COMPACT_ATOMS: atom_id res chain seq x y z
N MET A 1 -6.88 -8.40 18.52
CA MET A 1 -6.38 -7.77 17.28
C MET A 1 -5.09 -7.04 17.65
N ASP A 2 -3.95 -7.54 17.17
CA ASP A 2 -2.60 -7.17 17.64
C ASP A 2 -2.25 -5.71 17.25
N THR A 3 -1.98 -4.87 18.25
CA THR A 3 -1.70 -3.43 18.13
C THR A 3 -0.45 -3.12 17.31
N LYS A 4 0.40 -4.12 17.05
CA LYS A 4 1.56 -3.99 16.15
C LYS A 4 1.19 -3.91 14.66
N LYS A 5 -0.05 -4.27 14.28
CA LYS A 5 -0.53 -4.25 12.88
C LYS A 5 -1.03 -2.87 12.39
N MET A 6 -1.22 -1.89 13.28
CA MET A 6 -1.86 -0.60 12.96
C MET A 6 -0.90 0.61 12.91
N LEU A 7 0.36 0.44 13.33
CA LEU A 7 1.15 1.57 13.83
C LEU A 7 1.61 2.58 12.76
N VAL A 8 1.80 2.15 11.50
CA VAL A 8 2.41 3.03 10.49
C VAL A 8 1.38 3.93 9.78
N VAL A 9 0.14 3.46 9.62
CA VAL A 9 -0.94 4.26 9.02
C VAL A 9 -1.43 5.30 10.03
N TRP A 10 -1.53 4.93 11.31
CA TRP A 10 -2.01 5.83 12.35
C TRP A 10 -1.04 6.98 12.64
N ILE A 11 0.27 6.75 12.64
CA ILE A 11 1.25 7.82 12.91
C ILE A 11 1.27 8.86 11.78
N VAL A 12 1.11 8.45 10.51
CA VAL A 12 1.05 9.41 9.39
C VAL A 12 -0.31 10.10 9.31
N ALA A 13 -1.42 9.39 9.59
CA ALA A 13 -2.75 9.97 9.68
C ALA A 13 -2.89 10.96 10.84
N MET A 14 -2.24 10.71 11.99
CA MET A 14 -2.24 11.62 13.14
C MET A 14 -1.54 12.95 12.85
N PHE A 15 -0.62 13.02 11.89
CA PHE A 15 -0.01 14.29 11.45
C PHE A 15 -0.86 15.08 10.45
N CYS A 16 -1.83 14.44 9.78
CA CYS A 16 -2.83 15.14 8.94
C CYS A 16 -4.08 15.55 9.74
N PHE A 17 -4.24 15.02 10.95
CA PHE A 17 -5.32 15.32 11.89
C PHE A 17 -5.20 16.67 12.60
N SER A 18 -4.76 17.73 11.91
CA SER A 18 -4.92 19.11 12.39
C SER A 18 -6.36 19.64 12.25
N LEU A 19 -7.32 18.83 11.76
CA LEU A 19 -8.73 19.19 11.67
C LEU A 19 -9.69 18.08 12.14
N LEU A 20 -9.42 17.48 13.30
CA LEU A 20 -10.42 16.69 14.03
C LEU A 20 -11.54 17.63 14.55
N ARG A 21 -12.48 18.05 13.68
CA ARG A 21 -13.79 18.50 14.16
C ARG A 21 -14.68 17.28 14.38
N PHE A 22 -14.64 16.86 15.65
CA PHE A 22 -15.75 16.29 16.40
C PHE A 22 -17.10 16.82 15.89
N VAL A 23 -17.98 15.94 15.39
CA VAL A 23 -19.42 15.79 15.67
C VAL A 23 -20.00 14.79 14.64
N GLU A 24 -20.62 13.74 15.18
CA GLU A 24 -21.71 12.90 14.64
C GLU A 24 -21.97 12.87 13.12
N SER A 25 -22.03 11.67 12.54
CA SER A 25 -23.23 11.15 11.86
C SER A 25 -22.92 9.91 11.03
N LYS A 26 -23.80 8.91 11.15
CA LYS A 26 -23.87 7.73 10.29
C LYS A 26 -24.16 8.12 8.84
N VAL A 27 -23.13 8.41 8.06
CA VAL A 27 -23.07 8.12 6.62
C VAL A 27 -21.61 7.81 6.35
N ALA A 28 -21.32 6.56 6.00
CA ALA A 28 -20.00 6.16 5.51
C ALA A 28 -19.78 6.85 4.15
N LYS A 29 -19.44 8.14 4.18
CA LYS A 29 -18.76 8.80 3.09
C LYS A 29 -17.35 8.24 3.16
N GLU A 30 -16.93 7.52 2.13
CA GLU A 30 -15.56 7.04 1.98
C GLU A 30 -14.62 8.23 2.23
N GLU A 31 -14.02 8.28 3.41
CA GLU A 31 -13.04 9.30 3.75
C GLU A 31 -11.81 8.98 2.90
N VAL A 32 -11.74 9.61 1.73
CA VAL A 32 -10.51 9.68 0.95
C VAL A 32 -9.48 10.30 1.86
N ASN A 33 -8.48 9.50 2.25
CA ASN A 33 -7.38 10.03 3.04
C ASN A 33 -6.56 10.94 2.11
N CYS A 34 -6.39 12.21 2.49
CA CYS A 34 -5.73 13.21 1.65
C CYS A 34 -4.20 13.07 1.64
N LEU A 35 -3.63 11.91 1.97
CA LEU A 35 -2.18 11.72 1.90
C LEU A 35 -1.75 11.72 0.44
N SER A 36 -0.87 12.64 0.08
CA SER A 36 -0.43 12.89 -1.29
C SER A 36 1.09 12.90 -1.41
N GLY A 37 1.59 12.89 -2.65
CA GLY A 37 3.02 12.85 -2.94
C GLY A 37 3.55 11.42 -3.05
N GLU A 38 4.86 11.23 -2.98
CA GLU A 38 5.46 9.90 -3.12
C GLU A 38 5.38 9.07 -1.84
N ILE A 39 5.28 7.74 -1.99
CA ILE A 39 5.41 6.83 -0.84
C ILE A 39 6.85 6.96 -0.29
N PRO A 40 7.02 7.30 1.01
CA PRO A 40 8.36 7.54 1.53
C PRO A 40 9.20 6.25 1.65
N LYS A 41 10.42 6.28 1.12
CA LYS A 41 11.36 5.14 1.17
C LYS A 41 11.71 4.66 2.58
N TYR A 42 11.59 5.53 3.60
CA TYR A 42 11.91 5.16 4.98
C TYR A 42 10.96 4.10 5.56
N LEU A 43 9.79 3.89 4.95
CA LEU A 43 8.87 2.82 5.34
C LEU A 43 9.52 1.43 5.27
N GLY A 44 10.51 1.24 4.39
CA GLY A 44 11.28 0.00 4.30
C GLY A 44 12.10 -0.34 5.55
N LYS A 45 12.33 0.62 6.45
CA LYS A 45 13.06 0.38 7.71
C LYS A 45 12.26 -0.44 8.72
N PHE A 46 10.93 -0.49 8.59
CA PHE A 46 10.07 -1.20 9.53
C PHE A 46 9.97 -2.69 9.18
N THR A 47 11.09 -3.40 9.15
CA THR A 47 11.22 -4.81 8.71
C THR A 47 10.41 -5.82 9.51
N SER A 48 9.82 -5.40 10.64
CA SER A 48 8.90 -6.20 11.44
C SER A 48 7.43 -6.07 11.05
N LEU A 49 7.10 -5.22 10.07
CA LEU A 49 5.73 -5.08 9.56
C LEU A 49 5.23 -6.36 8.91
N THR A 50 4.00 -6.72 9.25
CA THR A 50 3.24 -7.81 8.63
C THR A 50 2.07 -7.28 7.80
N TYR A 51 1.64 -6.04 8.03
CA TYR A 51 0.51 -5.41 7.36
C TYR A 51 0.83 -3.95 7.03
N LEU A 52 0.63 -3.56 5.77
CA LEU A 52 0.75 -2.18 5.30
C LEU A 52 -0.43 -1.84 4.39
N ASN A 53 -1.24 -0.87 4.80
CA ASN A 53 -2.37 -0.38 4.05
C ASN A 53 -2.21 1.11 3.75
N LEU A 54 -2.05 1.44 2.47
CA LEU A 54 -2.04 2.79 1.94
C LEU A 54 -3.16 2.98 0.90
N GLU A 55 -4.16 2.09 0.89
CA GLU A 55 -5.31 2.13 -0.04
C GLU A 55 -6.10 3.43 0.12
N ALA A 56 -6.73 3.90 -0.98
CA ALA A 56 -7.61 5.08 -1.00
C ALA A 56 -6.93 6.38 -0.52
N ASN A 57 -5.76 6.67 -1.09
CA ASN A 57 -4.99 7.90 -0.88
C ASN A 57 -4.67 8.58 -2.23
N GLN A 58 -3.91 9.67 -2.20
CA GLN A 58 -3.46 10.42 -3.38
C GLN A 58 -1.95 10.24 -3.61
N PHE A 59 -1.37 9.11 -3.18
CA PHE A 59 0.05 8.85 -3.42
C PHE A 59 0.32 8.74 -4.93
N SER A 60 1.39 9.36 -5.39
CA SER A 60 1.82 9.38 -6.78
C SER A 60 3.28 8.95 -6.92
N GLY A 61 3.76 8.79 -8.15
CA GLY A 61 5.13 8.32 -8.40
C GLY A 61 5.31 6.81 -8.20
N PRO A 62 6.56 6.30 -8.27
CA PRO A 62 6.83 4.86 -8.21
C PRO A 62 6.73 4.29 -6.80
N VAL A 63 6.39 3.00 -6.72
CA VAL A 63 6.48 2.26 -5.46
C VAL A 63 7.96 2.11 -5.08
N PRO A 64 8.40 2.60 -3.90
CA PRO A 64 9.82 2.61 -3.56
C PRO A 64 10.35 1.17 -3.39
N PRO A 65 11.53 0.83 -3.97
CA PRO A 65 12.12 -0.49 -3.84
C PRO A 65 12.36 -0.95 -2.39
N ALA A 66 12.54 0.00 -1.48
CA ALA A 66 12.73 -0.25 -0.04
C ALA A 66 11.54 -0.98 0.61
N LEU A 67 10.33 -0.93 0.05
CA LEU A 67 9.21 -1.76 0.55
C LEU A 67 9.45 -3.26 0.34
N GLY A 68 10.35 -3.65 -0.57
CA GLY A 68 10.79 -5.05 -0.72
C GLY A 68 11.61 -5.57 0.47
N ASP A 69 12.14 -4.69 1.32
CA ASP A 69 12.89 -5.06 2.53
C ASP A 69 11.96 -5.54 3.67
N LEU A 70 10.65 -5.35 3.52
CA LEU A 70 9.62 -5.79 4.46
C LEU A 70 9.36 -7.29 4.33
N VAL A 71 10.39 -8.12 4.49
CA VAL A 71 10.33 -9.57 4.23
C VAL A 71 9.32 -10.35 5.08
N LYS A 72 8.83 -9.75 6.18
CA LYS A 72 7.77 -10.31 7.04
C LYS A 72 6.36 -9.88 6.61
N LEU A 73 6.22 -9.03 5.60
CA LEU A 73 4.94 -8.50 5.16
C LEU A 73 4.07 -9.62 4.59
N GLU A 74 2.84 -9.70 5.09
CA GLU A 74 1.81 -10.66 4.68
C GLU A 74 0.77 -9.96 3.80
N THR A 75 0.44 -8.70 4.12
CA THR A 75 -0.56 -7.93 3.39
C THR A 75 -0.02 -6.56 2.98
N LEU A 76 -0.16 -6.25 1.69
CA LEU A 76 0.16 -4.95 1.11
C LEU A 76 -1.00 -4.45 0.27
N MET A 77 -1.60 -3.33 0.69
CA MET A 77 -2.69 -2.67 -0.02
C MET A 77 -2.25 -1.28 -0.47
N LEU A 78 -2.20 -1.06 -1.79
CA LEU A 78 -1.80 0.19 -2.44
C LEU A 78 -2.86 0.68 -3.44
N SER A 79 -4.01 0.01 -3.49
CA SER A 79 -5.09 0.30 -4.43
C SER A 79 -5.68 1.70 -4.27
N SER A 80 -6.33 2.23 -5.30
CA SER A 80 -6.96 3.56 -5.25
C SER A 80 -5.96 4.65 -4.86
N ASN A 81 -4.84 4.70 -5.60
CA ASN A 81 -3.81 5.74 -5.57
C ASN A 81 -3.45 6.14 -7.01
N GLN A 82 -2.49 7.04 -7.19
CA GLN A 82 -1.98 7.51 -8.49
C GLN A 82 -0.53 7.01 -8.75
N LEU A 83 -0.22 5.79 -8.30
CA LEU A 83 1.13 5.21 -8.38
C LEU A 83 1.50 4.81 -9.80
N THR A 84 2.78 4.92 -10.15
CA THR A 84 3.27 4.51 -11.48
C THR A 84 3.42 3.00 -11.60
N ARG A 85 3.29 2.49 -12.83
CA ARG A 85 3.09 1.07 -13.19
C ARG A 85 4.20 0.08 -12.81
N ASN A 86 5.35 0.53 -12.31
CA ASN A 86 6.48 -0.36 -12.05
C ASN A 86 6.50 -0.83 -10.60
N LEU A 87 6.13 -2.11 -10.38
CA LEU A 87 6.49 -2.79 -9.15
C LEU A 87 8.01 -3.00 -9.11
N PRO A 88 8.69 -2.68 -8.01
CA PRO A 88 10.12 -2.87 -7.92
C PRO A 88 10.44 -4.36 -7.88
N VAL A 89 11.54 -4.75 -8.55
CA VAL A 89 12.02 -6.14 -8.58
C VAL A 89 12.26 -6.72 -7.17
N THR A 90 12.52 -5.85 -6.19
CA THR A 90 12.69 -6.19 -4.78
C THR A 90 11.44 -6.81 -4.15
N PHE A 91 10.25 -6.68 -4.75
CA PHE A 91 9.04 -7.37 -4.27
C PHE A 91 9.14 -8.90 -4.38
N SER A 92 10.05 -9.42 -5.22
CA SER A 92 10.39 -10.84 -5.24
C SER A 92 10.96 -11.36 -3.90
N LEU A 93 11.43 -10.46 -3.03
CA LEU A 93 11.92 -10.77 -1.69
C LEU A 93 10.81 -10.93 -0.65
N LEU A 94 9.58 -10.48 -0.96
CA LEU A 94 8.41 -10.55 -0.06
C LEU A 94 7.83 -11.97 -0.02
N ARG A 95 8.62 -12.90 0.51
CA ARG A 95 8.30 -14.34 0.52
C ARG A 95 7.08 -14.69 1.37
N ASN A 96 6.68 -13.81 2.28
CA ASN A 96 5.52 -14.02 3.16
C ASN A 96 4.25 -13.37 2.66
N LEU A 97 4.29 -12.62 1.55
CA LEU A 97 3.12 -11.88 1.08
C LEU A 97 2.05 -12.85 0.57
N THR A 98 0.86 -12.75 1.17
CA THR A 98 -0.33 -13.52 0.82
C THR A 98 -1.38 -12.66 0.11
N ASP A 99 -1.42 -11.37 0.42
CA ASP A 99 -2.44 -10.46 -0.08
C ASP A 99 -1.79 -9.21 -0.67
N LEU A 100 -1.86 -9.07 -1.98
CA LEU A 100 -1.41 -7.90 -2.71
C LEU A 100 -2.59 -7.25 -3.43
N ARG A 101 -2.88 -6.00 -3.09
CA ARG A 101 -3.92 -5.20 -3.76
C ARG A 101 -3.27 -3.99 -4.40
N ILE A 102 -3.24 -3.98 -5.73
CA ILE A 102 -2.74 -2.85 -6.51
C ILE A 102 -3.77 -2.51 -7.60
N SER A 103 -4.12 -1.24 -7.76
CA SER A 103 -5.02 -0.79 -8.81
C SER A 103 -4.55 0.55 -9.35
N ASP A 104 -5.11 0.96 -10.48
CA ASP A 104 -4.88 2.29 -11.07
C ASP A 104 -3.43 2.55 -11.53
N ILE A 105 -2.74 1.50 -11.98
CA ILE A 105 -1.45 1.66 -12.65
C ILE A 105 -1.66 2.12 -14.11
N ASN A 106 -1.48 3.40 -14.42
CA ASN A 106 -1.65 3.93 -15.80
C ASN A 106 -0.47 3.53 -16.74
N GLY A 107 -0.73 3.20 -18.02
CA GLY A 107 0.28 2.77 -19.04
C GLY A 107 -0.20 1.69 -20.06
N PRO A 108 0.67 1.19 -20.97
CA PRO A 108 0.34 0.09 -21.90
C PRO A 108 0.60 -1.30 -21.27
N SER A 109 -0.27 -2.27 -21.58
CA SER A 109 -0.26 -3.66 -21.09
C SER A 109 1.13 -4.29 -21.00
N GLN A 110 1.70 -4.42 -19.79
CA GLN A 110 2.87 -5.25 -19.54
C GLN A 110 2.66 -6.12 -18.32
N ASP A 111 3.04 -7.39 -18.47
CA ASP A 111 3.09 -8.41 -17.43
C ASP A 111 3.82 -7.90 -16.18
N PHE A 112 3.40 -8.37 -15.00
CA PHE A 112 4.17 -8.21 -13.76
C PHE A 112 5.04 -9.45 -13.53
N PRO A 113 6.26 -9.55 -14.11
CA PRO A 113 7.10 -10.74 -13.99
C PRO A 113 7.48 -11.06 -12.54
N VAL A 114 7.54 -10.04 -11.68
CA VAL A 114 7.83 -10.19 -10.25
C VAL A 114 6.80 -11.05 -9.53
N LEU A 115 5.52 -10.99 -9.93
CA LEU A 115 4.43 -11.75 -9.32
C LEU A 115 4.56 -13.26 -9.57
N ARG A 116 5.21 -13.66 -10.68
CA ARG A 116 5.44 -15.08 -11.00
C ARG A 116 6.27 -15.80 -9.94
N ASN A 117 7.10 -15.06 -9.18
CA ASN A 117 7.95 -15.61 -8.12
C ASN A 117 7.27 -15.62 -6.75
N MET A 118 6.08 -15.05 -6.59
CA MET A 118 5.38 -14.88 -5.31
C MET A 118 4.49 -16.08 -5.00
N LYS A 119 5.11 -17.19 -4.61
CA LYS A 119 4.45 -18.50 -4.42
C LYS A 119 3.37 -18.56 -3.33
N ARG A 120 3.35 -17.60 -2.40
CA ARG A 120 2.39 -17.55 -1.29
C ARG A 120 1.21 -16.60 -1.56
N LEU A 121 1.17 -15.96 -2.73
CA LEU A 121 0.13 -15.00 -3.06
C LEU A 121 -1.21 -15.72 -3.24
N LEU A 122 -2.15 -15.43 -2.35
CA LEU A 122 -3.51 -15.99 -2.34
C LEU A 122 -4.49 -15.03 -3.02
N THR A 123 -4.33 -13.74 -2.74
CA THR A 123 -5.18 -12.69 -3.27
C THR A 123 -4.36 -11.72 -4.08
N LEU A 124 -4.67 -11.62 -5.37
CA LEU A 124 -4.17 -10.58 -6.26
C LEU A 124 -5.37 -9.83 -6.82
N VAL A 125 -5.52 -8.56 -6.42
CA VAL A 125 -6.52 -7.67 -7.02
C VAL A 125 -5.77 -6.72 -7.95
N LEU A 126 -6.13 -6.78 -9.24
CA LEU A 126 -5.74 -5.82 -10.28
C LEU A 126 -7.03 -5.17 -10.79
N ARG A 127 -7.26 -3.89 -10.51
CA ARG A 127 -8.42 -3.14 -11.03
C ARG A 127 -7.97 -2.03 -11.98
N ASN A 128 -8.81 -1.73 -12.98
CA ASN A 128 -8.64 -0.67 -13.97
C ASN A 128 -7.37 -0.80 -14.83
N LEU A 129 -7.20 -1.95 -15.49
CA LEU A 129 -6.13 -2.20 -16.48
C LEU A 129 -6.53 -1.89 -17.94
N MET A 130 -7.69 -1.25 -18.16
CA MET A 130 -8.20 -0.93 -19.50
C MET A 130 -7.54 0.31 -20.08
#